data_AF-A0A0U1NVU6-F1
#
_entry.id   AF-A0A0U1NVU6-F1
#
_cell.length_a   1.000
_cell.length_b   1.000
_cell.length_c   1.000
_cell.angle_alpha   90.00
_cell.angle_beta   90.00
_cell.angle_gamma   90.00
#
_symmetry.space_group_name_H-M   'P 1'
#
loop_
_entity.id
_entity.type
_entity.pdbx_description
1 polymer ?
#
loop_
_entity_poly.entity_id
_entity_poly.type
_entity_poly.pdbx_seq_one_letter_code
_entity_poly.pdbx_strand_id
1 'polypeptide(L)' 'MEQQEDSQVILHLKQALSHMEQAIRDSIQTIEGNPSSQKEIGYIWEEFLGTFFGKVRTIGKEHKINLLNLISFERLKKF' A
#
# COMPACT_ATOMS: atom_id res chain seq x y z
N MET A 1 18.47 14.16 18.02
CA MET A 1 18.25 12.72 17.70
C MET A 1 16.97 12.49 16.89
N GLU A 2 16.15 13.50 16.59
CA GLU A 2 14.87 13.34 15.88
C GLU A 2 14.98 13.15 14.35
N GLN A 3 16.16 13.32 13.74
CA GLN A 3 16.32 13.19 12.28
C GLN A 3 16.47 11.74 11.77
N GLN A 4 16.62 10.73 12.65
CA GLN A 4 16.87 9.34 12.24
C GLN A 4 15.61 8.50 12.02
N GLU A 5 14.52 8.75 12.76
CA GLU A 5 13.29 7.94 12.69
C GLU A 5 12.49 8.21 11.41
N ASP A 6 12.35 9.48 11.01
CA ASP A 6 11.74 9.87 9.73
C ASP A 6 12.44 9.20 8.54
N SER A 7 13.76 9.01 8.64
CA SER A 7 14.58 8.39 7.60
C SER A 7 14.24 6.91 7.38
N GLN A 8 13.95 6.16 8.45
CA GLN A 8 13.60 4.72 8.35
C GLN A 8 12.18 4.51 7.81
N VAL A 9 11.22 5.32 8.25
CA VAL A 9 9.84 5.28 7.71
C VAL A 9 9.86 5.57 6.21
N ILE A 10 10.59 6.63 5.79
CA ILE A 10 10.73 6.98 4.38
C ILE A 10 11.41 5.85 3.59
N LEU A 11 12.47 5.23 4.14
CA LEU A 11 13.17 4.13 3.48
C LEU A 11 12.24 2.94 3.23
N HIS A 12 11.50 2.49 4.23
CA HIS A 12 10.57 1.38 4.10
C HIS A 12 9.42 1.69 3.14
N LEU A 13 8.87 2.90 3.17
CA LEU A 13 7.82 3.30 2.22
C LEU A 13 8.33 3.35 0.78
N LYS A 14 9.57 3.80 0.55
CA LYS A 14 10.20 3.76 -0.78
C LYS A 14 10.39 2.33 -1.28
N GLN A 15 10.86 1.42 -0.41
CA GLN A 15 11.00 0.01 -0.77
C GLN A 15 9.64 -0.62 -1.10
N ALA A 16 8.62 -0.34 -0.28
CA ALA A 16 7.26 -0.81 -0.53
C ALA A 16 6.72 -0.30 -1.87
N LEU A 17 6.94 0.97 -2.22
CA LEU A 17 6.55 1.53 -3.51
C LEU A 17 7.26 0.84 -4.69
N SER A 18 8.55 0.51 -4.56
CA SER A 18 9.28 -0.22 -5.60
C SER A 18 8.71 -1.63 -5.80
N HIS A 19 8.38 -2.35 -4.73
CA HIS A 19 7.74 -3.66 -4.84
C HIS A 19 6.31 -3.57 -5.41
N MET A 20 5.56 -2.54 -5.04
CA MET A 20 4.22 -2.27 -5.58
C MET A 20 4.26 -1.99 -7.07
N GLU A 21 5.23 -1.19 -7.55
CA GLU A 21 5.40 -0.93 -8.98
C GLU A 21 5.64 -2.23 -9.75
N GLN A 22 6.51 -3.11 -9.26
CA GLN A 22 6.76 -4.39 -9.90
C GLN A 22 5.51 -5.28 -9.90
N ALA A 23 4.81 -5.38 -8.75
CA ALA A 23 3.58 -6.17 -8.65
C ALA A 23 2.48 -5.68 -9.61
N ILE A 24 2.36 -4.37 -9.82
CA ILE A 24 1.43 -3.78 -10.80
C ILE A 24 1.82 -4.19 -12.23
N ARG A 25 3.11 -4.08 -12.58
CA ARG A 25 3.59 -4.47 -13.92
C ARG A 25 3.35 -5.96 -14.18
N ASP A 26 3.67 -6.82 -13.22
CA ASP A 26 3.47 -8.27 -13.33
C ASP A 26 1.97 -8.63 -13.42
N SER A 27 1.12 -7.92 -12.68
CA SER A 27 -0.34 -8.06 -12.75
C SER A 27 -0.85 -7.75 -14.17
N ILE A 28 -0.41 -6.64 -14.75
CA ILE A 28 -0.81 -6.23 -16.11
C ILE A 28 -0.32 -7.28 -17.12
N GLN A 29 0.95 -7.67 -17.07
CA GLN A 29 1.51 -8.66 -17.98
C GLN A 29 0.77 -10.00 -17.89
N THR A 30 0.37 -10.42 -16.68
CA THR A 30 -0.39 -11.65 -16.46
C THR A 30 -1.78 -11.57 -17.09
N ILE A 31 -2.46 -10.43 -16.94
CA ILE A 31 -3.78 -10.20 -17.54
C ILE A 31 -3.70 -10.12 -19.07
N GLU A 32 -2.69 -9.44 -19.62
CA GLU A 32 -2.48 -9.36 -21.07
C GLU A 32 -2.18 -10.73 -21.67
N GLY A 33 -1.35 -11.54 -21.00
CA GLY A 33 -1.02 -12.90 -21.42
C GLY A 33 -2.16 -13.90 -21.23
N ASN A 34 -3.05 -13.66 -20.26
CA ASN A 34 -4.21 -14.48 -19.99
C ASN A 34 -5.37 -13.65 -19.42
N PRO A 35 -6.28 -13.13 -20.26
CA PRO A 35 -7.40 -12.29 -19.81
C PRO A 35 -8.33 -12.97 -18.79
N SER A 36 -8.38 -14.31 -18.75
CA SER A 36 -9.19 -15.05 -17.76
C SER A 36 -8.66 -14.90 -16.32
N SER A 37 -7.38 -14.53 -16.14
CA SER A 37 -6.74 -14.29 -14.84
C SER A 37 -7.22 -13.01 -14.15
N GLN A 38 -7.92 -12.11 -14.85
CA GLN A 38 -8.30 -10.79 -14.34
C GLN A 38 -9.04 -10.86 -13.00
N LYS A 39 -9.95 -11.83 -12.83
CA LYS A 39 -10.70 -12.01 -11.59
C LYS A 39 -9.79 -12.44 -10.43
N GLU A 40 -8.86 -13.35 -10.70
CA GLU A 40 -7.91 -13.86 -9.70
C GLU A 40 -6.93 -12.78 -9.27
N ILE A 41 -6.35 -12.04 -10.22
CA ILE A 41 -5.49 -10.88 -9.94
C ILE A 41 -6.24 -9.82 -9.13
N GLY A 42 -7.51 -9.56 -9.48
CA GLY A 42 -8.37 -8.66 -8.69
C GLY A 42 -8.52 -9.11 -7.23
N TYR A 43 -8.77 -10.40 -7.00
CA TYR A 43 -8.88 -10.96 -5.65
C TYR A 43 -7.58 -10.81 -4.84
N ILE A 44 -6.41 -11.07 -5.46
CA ILE A 44 -5.11 -10.88 -4.82
C ILE A 44 -4.92 -9.43 -4.36
N TRP A 45 -5.29 -8.46 -5.19
CA TRP A 45 -5.24 -7.04 -4.83
C TRP A 45 -6.21 -6.68 -3.71
N GLU A 46 -7.43 -7.22 -3.73
CA GLU A 46 -8.42 -7.04 -2.66
C GLU A 46 -7.90 -7.56 -1.32
N GLU A 47 -7.35 -8.78 -1.28
CA GLU A 47 -6.76 -9.36 -0.07
C GLU A 47 -5.58 -8.53 0.47
N PHE A 48 -4.69 -8.09 -0.42
CA PHE A 48 -3.55 -7.25 -0.06
C PHE A 48 -4.01 -5.92 0.55
N LEU A 49 -4.89 -5.19 -0.15
CA LEU A 49 -5.36 -3.88 0.30
C LEU A 49 -6.14 -4.00 1.62
N GLY A 50 -7.02 -5.01 1.74
CA GLY A 50 -7.74 -5.30 2.97
C GLY A 50 -6.80 -5.56 4.14
N THR A 51 -5.76 -6.38 3.92
CA THR A 51 -4.75 -6.68 4.93
C THR A 51 -3.94 -5.43 5.31
N PHE A 52 -3.52 -4.64 4.33
CA PHE A 52 -2.74 -3.42 4.55
C PHE A 52 -3.53 -2.38 5.38
N PHE A 53 -4.74 -2.01 4.93
CA PHE A 53 -5.58 -1.06 5.68
C PHE A 53 -6.00 -1.61 7.04
N GLY A 54 -6.23 -2.92 7.14
CA GLY A 54 -6.45 -3.62 8.41
C GLY A 54 -5.30 -3.41 9.38
N LYS A 55 -4.05 -3.62 8.95
CA LYS A 55 -2.84 -3.38 9.77
C LYS A 55 -2.69 -1.92 10.17
N VAL A 56 -2.84 -0.98 9.24
CA VAL A 56 -2.76 0.47 9.52
C VAL A 56 -3.76 0.85 10.63
N ARG A 57 -4.99 0.34 10.55
CA ARG A 57 -6.03 0.58 11.55
C ARG A 57 -5.72 -0.11 12.88
N THR A 58 -5.35 -1.38 12.88
CA THR A 58 -5.14 -2.17 14.10
C THR A 58 -3.94 -1.65 14.88
N ILE A 59 -2.79 -1.50 14.24
CA ILE A 59 -1.57 -0.99 14.88
C ILE A 59 -1.80 0.45 15.36
N GLY A 60 -2.42 1.30 14.54
CA GLY A 60 -2.78 2.65 14.97
C GLY A 60 -3.62 2.66 16.24
N LYS A 61 -4.68 1.82 16.30
CA LYS A 61 -5.55 1.70 17.48
C LYS A 61 -4.81 1.21 18.72
N GLU A 62 -3.93 0.22 18.59
CA GLU A 62 -3.10 -0.28 19.70
C GLU A 62 -2.29 0.84 20.36
N HIS A 63 -1.83 1.81 19.56
CA HIS A 63 -1.08 2.98 20.02
C HIS A 63 -1.94 4.23 20.26
N LYS A 64 -3.28 4.13 20.18
CA LYS A 64 -4.23 5.26 20.25
C LYS A 64 -3.94 6.38 19.23
N ILE A 65 -3.33 6.04 18.09
CA ILE A 65 -3.02 6.94 16.99
C ILE A 65 -3.87 6.58 15.77
N ASN A 66 -4.64 7.53 15.25
CA ASN A 66 -5.35 7.32 13.98
C ASN A 66 -4.45 7.74 12.81
N LEU A 67 -3.64 6.81 12.29
CA LEU A 67 -2.74 7.04 11.16
C LEU A 67 -3.47 7.55 9.90
N LEU A 68 -4.71 7.10 9.67
CA LEU A 68 -5.50 7.57 8.51
C LEU A 68 -5.88 9.05 8.64
N ASN A 69 -6.13 9.53 9.86
CA ASN A 69 -6.42 10.95 10.09
C ASN A 69 -5.18 11.86 9.93
N LEU A 70 -3.98 11.29 9.95
CA LEU A 70 -2.74 12.05 9.69
C LEU A 70 -2.54 12.32 8.19
N ILE A 71 -3.21 11.55 7.33
CA ILE A 71 -3.12 11.68 5.88
C ILE A 71 -4.20 12.66 5.41
N SER A 72 -3.77 13.74 4.77
CA SER A 72 -4.72 14.65 4.11
C SER A 72 -5.19 14.06 2.79
N PHE A 73 -6.35 13.40 2.80
CA PHE A 73 -6.96 12.84 1.58
C PHE A 73 -7.29 13.89 0.52
N GLU A 74 -7.55 15.15 0.92
CA GLU A 74 -7.71 16.27 -0.02
C GLU A 74 -6.44 16.53 -0.84
N ARG A 75 -5.25 16.26 -0.27
CA ARG A 75 -3.97 16.37 -1.00
C ARG A 75 -3.71 15.16 -1.90
N LEU A 76 -4.33 14.00 -1.63
CA LEU A 76 -4.22 12.80 -2.46
C LEU A 76 -5.04 12.88 -3.74
N LYS A 77 -6.16 13.62 -3.77
CA LYS A 77 -7.03 13.82 -4.96
C LYS A 77 -6.33 14.49 -6.16
N LYS A 78 -5.07 14.90 -6.03
CA LYS A 78 -4.30 15.59 -7.09
C LYS A 78 -3.55 14.64 -8.03
N PHE A 79 -3.65 13.33 -7.82
CA PHE A 79 -3.08 12.28 -8.65
C PHE A 79 -4.22 11.37 -9.15
#